data_AF-A0A7V5KXE7-F1
#
_entry.id   AF-A0A7V5KXE7-F1
#
_cell.length_a   1.000
_cell.length_b   1.000
_cell.length_c   1.000
_cell.angle_alpha   90.00
_cell.angle_beta   90.00
_cell.angle_gamma   90.00
#
_symmetry.space_group_name_H-M   'P 1'
#
loop_
_entity.id
_entity.type
_entity.pdbx_description
1 polymer ?
#
loop_
_entity_poly.entity_id
_entity_poly.type
_entity_poly.pdbx_seq_one_letter_code
_entity_poly.pdbx_strand_id
1 'polypeptide(L)'
;MLEGKMKFINHTAIKVQHSMIIGCGGKGSEAVVNCWDLVQQELFPGSPNSLYNFSPLQFVLIDSTKQDVESSGRKHPLDTIAIASDNTETVIDDPDFPAAGPGPLRIGRNMPTDRNYRRVMNALPSFTMGNSTCPPIGAINFLASWPSIRENLKGKMENWRRPVDNSIETTDFLKDQKQIFIVASLYGGTGSGVHIHVAAMLRDLLSELEIENTAIYGIFFLPDIVQDADRSGKRMLRANTYACLKELDYFLSGNPYILKTGQGEVKVGNSGTDFLFNKVFLINDRNTEGIQLDTQEAPAMVGELLFHSVATSMGAFINQRIMDEPNTSCQQWAPEEENESFSDKRITAYSTFGLATTRIPYDLLRNNLIVDFAMEIMNDILLLPDDHSEDEIKKVQLTKKELKDKFIKGDKALNDIELSKQKLEMAFKTKRPDFMVSRRPYQEKVEEYMDRCGVKNLDEAFERIRSEINTKVMNVGASSDTDDNVFIKKIEKNLEELKDKVVDKGGTTLCQEVFFDKLHSSVNKMKDEYDSLLEAGDPRRKIERQLKSIQSHLEQQKGGLFKRGKRFRWFNSQFKNLKKLVDSSSRYLKAARISPVLEVIDRFFELMKGKISEEKKRFSQITEFIKQKTQPYQS
;
A
#
# COMPACT_ATOMS: atom_id res chain seq x y z
N MET A 1 42.78 8.81 28.94
CA MET A 1 41.92 9.87 28.41
C MET A 1 41.32 9.40 27.10
N LEU A 2 40.06 8.97 27.11
CA LEU A 2 39.10 9.01 25.99
C LEU A 2 37.81 8.32 26.47
N GLU A 3 37.30 8.74 27.63
CA GLU A 3 35.90 8.56 28.00
C GLU A 3 35.09 9.65 27.28
N GLY A 4 35.07 9.59 25.95
CA GLY A 4 34.14 10.34 25.15
C GLY A 4 32.89 9.49 24.96
N LYS A 5 31.84 9.77 25.73
CA LYS A 5 30.50 9.19 25.54
C LYS A 5 30.10 9.33 24.06
N MET A 6 30.29 8.28 23.26
CA MET A 6 29.49 8.11 22.06
C MET A 6 28.06 7.92 22.55
N LYS A 7 27.28 9.00 22.52
CA LYS A 7 25.83 8.90 22.57
C LYS A 7 25.44 8.07 21.35
N PHE A 8 25.20 6.79 21.58
CA PHE A 8 24.62 5.89 20.60
C PHE A 8 23.38 6.57 20.00
N ILE A 9 23.21 6.41 18.69
CA ILE A 9 22.03 6.87 17.98
C ILE A 9 20.82 6.30 18.73
N ASN A 10 20.01 7.16 19.33
CA ASN A 10 18.82 6.73 20.08
C ASN A 10 17.87 6.03 19.09
N HIS A 11 17.85 4.71 19.13
CA HIS A 11 16.78 3.94 18.53
C HIS A 11 15.48 4.32 19.23
N THR A 12 14.43 4.73 18.51
CA THR A 12 13.12 4.89 19.13
C THR A 12 12.65 3.52 19.57
N ALA A 13 12.68 3.25 20.88
CA ALA A 13 12.28 1.95 21.42
C ALA A 13 10.83 1.64 21.02
N ILE A 14 10.56 0.37 20.69
CA ILE A 14 9.20 -0.12 20.48
C ILE A 14 8.49 -0.09 21.82
N LYS A 15 7.32 0.56 21.83
CA LYS A 15 6.40 0.56 22.97
C LYS A 15 5.01 0.75 22.41
N VAL A 16 4.20 -0.30 22.52
CA VAL A 16 2.87 -0.31 21.92
C VAL A 16 1.87 0.33 22.86
N GLN A 17 1.10 1.27 22.34
CA GLN A 17 -0.05 1.86 23.02
C GLN A 17 -1.32 1.11 22.63
N HIS A 18 -2.17 0.81 23.60
CA HIS A 18 -3.48 0.23 23.32
C HIS A 18 -4.29 1.17 22.43
N SER A 19 -4.42 0.79 21.16
CA SER A 19 -4.98 1.66 20.11
C SER A 19 -5.89 0.90 19.15
N MET A 20 -6.96 1.55 18.72
CA MET A 20 -7.78 1.13 17.59
C MET A 20 -7.69 2.16 16.46
N ILE A 21 -7.43 1.71 15.24
CA ILE A 21 -7.22 2.58 14.09
C ILE A 21 -8.26 2.21 13.02
N ILE A 22 -9.10 3.18 12.69
CA ILE A 22 -10.27 3.00 11.84
C ILE A 22 -10.14 3.87 10.60
N GLY A 23 -10.04 3.24 9.43
CA GLY A 23 -9.99 3.91 8.13
C GLY A 23 -11.36 3.94 7.48
N CYS A 24 -11.92 5.12 7.23
CA CYS A 24 -13.24 5.29 6.61
C CYS A 24 -13.11 5.81 5.16
N GLY A 25 -13.60 5.04 4.20
CA GLY A 25 -13.46 5.32 2.76
C GLY A 25 -12.04 5.05 2.22
N GLY A 26 -11.82 5.35 0.94
CA GLY A 26 -10.56 5.07 0.24
C GLY A 26 -9.31 5.67 0.90
N LYS A 27 -9.23 7.00 1.04
CA LYS A 27 -8.08 7.67 1.69
C LYS A 27 -7.89 7.34 3.16
N GLY A 28 -8.97 7.15 3.91
CA GLY A 28 -8.89 6.67 5.28
C GLY A 28 -8.26 5.28 5.32
N SER A 29 -8.75 4.37 4.49
CA SER A 29 -8.24 3.00 4.39
C SER A 29 -6.78 2.95 3.96
N GLU A 30 -6.38 3.76 2.99
CA GLU A 30 -5.00 3.84 2.52
C GLU A 30 -4.01 4.22 3.64
N ALA A 31 -4.35 5.24 4.44
CA ALA A 31 -3.50 5.65 5.56
C ALA A 31 -3.38 4.55 6.64
N VAL A 32 -4.48 3.86 6.94
CA VAL A 32 -4.49 2.76 7.92
C VAL A 32 -3.71 1.55 7.42
N VAL A 33 -3.79 1.23 6.12
CA VAL A 33 -2.99 0.17 5.50
C VAL A 33 -1.50 0.52 5.56
N ASN A 34 -1.11 1.76 5.29
CA ASN A 34 0.29 2.20 5.40
C ASN A 34 0.81 2.06 6.85
N CYS A 35 0.00 2.43 7.85
CA CYS A 35 0.34 2.20 9.25
C CYS A 35 0.49 0.70 9.55
N TRP A 36 -0.43 -0.14 9.08
CA TRP A 36 -0.40 -1.59 9.29
C TRP A 36 0.87 -2.21 8.72
N ASP A 37 1.29 -1.82 7.52
CA ASP A 37 2.51 -2.33 6.89
C ASP A 37 3.77 -2.01 7.72
N LEU A 38 3.86 -0.79 8.25
CA LEU A 38 4.96 -0.37 9.13
C LEU A 38 4.97 -1.17 10.45
N VAL A 39 3.81 -1.32 11.09
CA VAL A 39 3.66 -2.11 12.32
C VAL A 39 4.04 -3.57 12.07
N GLN A 40 3.54 -4.18 10.99
CA GLN A 40 3.84 -5.57 10.63
C GLN A 40 5.33 -5.77 10.34
N GLN A 41 5.97 -4.82 9.65
CA GLN A 41 7.38 -4.87 9.33
C GLN A 41 8.27 -4.79 10.59
N GLU A 42 7.95 -3.88 11.51
CA GLU A 42 8.80 -3.58 12.67
C GLU A 42 8.56 -4.52 13.86
N LEU A 43 7.30 -4.90 14.14
CA LEU A 43 6.97 -5.73 15.30
C LEU A 43 6.98 -7.24 14.99
N PHE A 44 6.65 -7.62 13.76
CA PHE A 44 6.47 -9.02 13.38
C PHE A 44 7.17 -9.38 12.06
N PRO A 45 8.49 -9.12 11.93
CA PRO A 45 9.23 -9.43 10.71
C PRO A 45 9.14 -10.93 10.41
N GLY A 46 8.72 -11.28 9.19
CA GLY A 46 8.60 -12.67 8.74
C GLY A 46 7.38 -13.45 9.29
N SER A 47 6.49 -12.81 10.05
CA SER A 47 5.29 -13.46 10.62
C SER A 47 3.99 -12.76 10.18
N PRO A 48 3.53 -12.97 8.94
CA PRO A 48 2.49 -12.15 8.28
C PRO A 48 1.11 -12.17 8.93
N ASN A 49 0.86 -13.11 9.85
CA ASN A 49 -0.44 -13.24 10.54
C ASN A 49 -0.40 -12.83 12.02
N SER A 50 0.77 -12.52 12.59
CA SER A 50 0.88 -12.26 14.03
C SER A 50 0.16 -10.98 14.46
N LEU A 51 0.16 -9.94 13.61
CA LEU A 51 -0.50 -8.67 13.93
C LEU A 51 -2.03 -8.81 14.04
N TYR A 52 -2.66 -9.75 13.34
CA TYR A 52 -4.11 -10.00 13.45
C TYR A 52 -4.54 -10.45 14.84
N ASN A 53 -3.67 -11.20 15.52
CA ASN A 53 -3.93 -11.75 16.84
C ASN A 53 -3.35 -10.89 17.96
N PHE A 54 -2.72 -9.77 17.61
CA PHE A 54 -2.10 -8.88 18.58
C PHE A 54 -3.14 -7.89 19.11
N SER A 55 -3.82 -8.26 20.19
CA SER A 55 -4.97 -7.51 20.71
C SER A 55 -4.70 -6.01 20.97
N PRO A 56 -3.52 -5.55 21.45
CA PRO A 56 -3.32 -4.15 21.81
C PRO A 56 -3.50 -3.18 20.65
N LEU A 57 -3.35 -3.65 19.40
CA LEU A 57 -3.58 -2.88 18.20
C LEU A 57 -4.70 -3.49 17.35
N GLN A 58 -5.80 -2.75 17.19
CA GLN A 58 -6.88 -3.14 16.29
C GLN A 58 -6.88 -2.25 15.05
N PHE A 59 -6.94 -2.87 13.87
CA PHE A 59 -7.08 -2.17 12.59
C PHE A 59 -8.43 -2.52 11.97
N VAL A 60 -9.20 -1.50 11.61
CA VAL A 60 -10.55 -1.66 11.06
C VAL A 60 -10.69 -0.77 9.84
N LEU A 61 -11.25 -1.29 8.75
CA LEU A 61 -11.61 -0.51 7.59
C LEU A 61 -13.13 -0.46 7.45
N ILE A 62 -13.69 0.70 7.13
CA ILE A 62 -15.11 0.92 6.88
C ILE A 62 -15.25 1.55 5.51
N ASP A 63 -15.86 0.85 4.57
CA ASP A 63 -16.13 1.40 3.23
C ASP A 63 -17.40 0.79 2.62
N SER A 64 -17.84 1.26 1.45
CA SER A 64 -19.00 0.67 0.75
C SER A 64 -18.79 -0.82 0.49
N THR A 65 -17.57 -1.20 0.06
CA THR A 65 -17.13 -2.56 -0.25
C THR A 65 -15.62 -2.66 0.00
N LYS A 66 -15.08 -3.89 0.08
CA LYS A 66 -13.61 -4.08 0.14
C LYS A 66 -12.98 -3.61 -1.16
N GLN A 67 -11.99 -2.71 -1.07
CA GLN A 67 -11.31 -2.12 -2.22
C GLN A 67 -9.80 -2.30 -2.07
N ASP A 68 -9.08 -2.28 -3.20
CA ASP A 68 -7.63 -2.15 -3.18
C ASP A 68 -7.22 -0.74 -2.73
N VAL A 69 -5.97 -0.55 -2.34
CA VAL A 69 -5.43 0.77 -1.94
C VAL A 69 -5.68 1.79 -3.06
N GLU A 70 -6.40 2.88 -2.75
CA GLU A 70 -6.99 3.81 -3.73
C GLU A 70 -5.97 4.38 -4.72
N SER A 71 -4.79 4.77 -4.22
CA SER A 71 -3.76 5.43 -5.04
C SER A 71 -2.90 4.47 -5.88
N SER A 72 -2.75 3.21 -5.45
CA SER A 72 -1.77 2.27 -6.01
C SER A 72 -2.39 1.00 -6.60
N GLY A 73 -3.67 0.72 -6.32
CA GLY A 73 -4.35 -0.52 -6.69
C GLY A 73 -3.76 -1.76 -6.00
N ARG A 74 -3.04 -1.59 -4.90
CA ARG A 74 -2.39 -2.70 -4.18
C ARG A 74 -3.42 -3.40 -3.28
N LYS A 75 -3.44 -4.73 -3.32
CA LYS A 75 -4.21 -5.54 -2.36
C LYS A 75 -3.64 -5.39 -0.96
N HIS A 76 -4.51 -5.28 0.04
CA HIS A 76 -4.14 -5.29 1.45
C HIS A 76 -4.82 -6.45 2.19
N PRO A 77 -4.25 -6.88 3.32
CA PRO A 77 -4.76 -8.07 4.00
C PRO A 77 -5.88 -7.69 5.00
N LEU A 78 -6.00 -6.42 5.40
CA LEU A 78 -7.05 -5.95 6.33
C LEU A 78 -8.48 -6.26 5.85
N ASP A 79 -9.35 -6.58 6.80
CA ASP A 79 -10.77 -6.77 6.58
C ASP A 79 -11.50 -5.42 6.55
N THR A 80 -12.52 -5.34 5.69
CA THR A 80 -13.36 -4.15 5.52
C THR A 80 -14.79 -4.46 5.95
N ILE A 81 -15.30 -3.70 6.91
CA ILE A 81 -16.73 -3.66 7.24
C ILE A 81 -17.42 -2.92 6.11
N ALA A 82 -18.12 -3.66 5.25
CA ALA A 82 -18.88 -3.11 4.14
C ALA A 82 -20.16 -2.43 4.65
N ILE A 83 -20.40 -1.18 4.25
CA ILE A 83 -21.59 -0.41 4.65
C ILE A 83 -22.69 -0.41 3.61
N ALA A 84 -22.43 -0.88 2.38
CA ALA A 84 -23.43 -0.92 1.32
C ALA A 84 -24.65 -1.73 1.78
N SER A 85 -25.84 -1.10 1.76
CA SER A 85 -27.08 -1.69 2.25
C SER A 85 -28.07 -1.90 1.11
N ASP A 86 -28.69 -3.08 1.07
CA ASP A 86 -29.81 -3.38 0.16
C ASP A 86 -31.08 -2.56 0.49
N ASN A 87 -31.13 -1.93 1.68
CA ASN A 87 -32.26 -1.13 2.14
C ASN A 87 -32.18 0.34 1.73
N THR A 88 -31.11 0.78 1.06
CA THR A 88 -30.87 2.20 0.74
C THR A 88 -31.99 2.80 -0.10
N GLU A 89 -32.49 2.06 -1.10
CA GLU A 89 -33.60 2.52 -1.92
C GLU A 89 -34.88 2.70 -1.11
N THR A 90 -35.15 1.77 -0.19
CA THR A 90 -36.30 1.82 0.72
C THR A 90 -36.21 3.01 1.66
N VAL A 91 -35.03 3.29 2.23
CA VAL A 91 -34.80 4.47 3.09
C VAL A 91 -35.10 5.78 2.34
N ILE A 92 -34.77 5.83 1.05
CA ILE A 92 -34.97 7.03 0.22
C ILE A 92 -36.45 7.22 -0.15
N ASP A 93 -37.19 6.13 -0.33
CA ASP A 93 -38.62 6.17 -0.66
C ASP A 93 -39.53 6.36 0.56
N ASP A 94 -39.11 5.86 1.72
CA ASP A 94 -39.86 5.90 2.96
C ASP A 94 -39.08 6.66 4.05
N PRO A 95 -39.48 7.92 4.37
CA PRO A 95 -38.81 8.69 5.40
C PRO A 95 -38.89 8.02 6.79
N ASP A 96 -39.90 7.20 7.03
CA ASP A 96 -40.10 6.48 8.28
C ASP A 96 -39.32 5.17 8.37
N PHE A 97 -38.60 4.76 7.31
CA PHE A 97 -37.87 3.51 7.31
C PHE A 97 -36.55 3.58 8.13
N PRO A 98 -36.23 2.54 8.91
CA PRO A 98 -37.15 1.54 9.43
C PRO A 98 -37.99 2.15 10.55
N ALA A 99 -39.28 1.80 10.62
CA ALA A 99 -40.18 2.32 11.65
C ALA A 99 -39.88 1.70 13.04
N ALA A 100 -39.33 0.49 13.06
CA ALA A 100 -38.92 -0.27 14.23
C ALA A 100 -37.74 -1.20 13.87
N GLY A 101 -36.94 -1.58 14.87
CA GLY A 101 -35.80 -2.49 14.70
C GLY A 101 -34.61 -2.10 15.58
N PRO A 102 -33.58 -2.96 15.72
CA PRO A 102 -32.45 -2.69 16.61
C PRO A 102 -31.55 -1.52 16.15
N GLY A 103 -31.71 -1.05 14.91
CA GLY A 103 -30.96 0.07 14.34
C GLY A 103 -31.64 1.43 14.52
N PRO A 104 -31.10 2.47 13.86
CA PRO A 104 -31.63 3.82 13.85
C PRO A 104 -33.04 3.84 13.27
N LEU A 105 -33.95 4.53 13.95
CA LEU A 105 -35.34 4.67 13.52
C LEU A 105 -35.51 5.85 12.57
N ARG A 106 -36.41 5.70 11.58
CA ARG A 106 -36.81 6.79 10.67
C ARG A 106 -35.61 7.48 10.01
N ILE A 107 -34.71 6.69 9.42
CA ILE A 107 -33.44 7.17 8.85
C ILE A 107 -33.69 8.29 7.84
N GLY A 108 -34.68 8.14 6.96
CA GLY A 108 -34.98 9.15 5.95
C GLY A 108 -35.39 10.50 6.54
N ARG A 109 -36.05 10.52 7.72
CA ARG A 109 -36.36 11.79 8.45
C ARG A 109 -35.12 12.48 9.01
N ASN A 110 -34.02 11.77 9.20
CA ASN A 110 -32.75 12.35 9.66
C ASN A 110 -31.91 12.91 8.50
N MET A 111 -32.37 12.77 7.24
CA MET A 111 -31.66 13.23 6.05
C MET A 111 -32.20 14.57 5.54
N PRO A 112 -31.36 15.43 4.92
CA PRO A 112 -31.82 16.66 4.29
C PRO A 112 -32.90 16.41 3.23
N THR A 113 -34.02 17.12 3.29
CA THR A 113 -35.20 16.84 2.44
C THR A 113 -35.19 17.55 1.08
N ASP A 114 -34.28 18.51 0.89
CA ASP A 114 -34.15 19.34 -0.30
C ASP A 114 -33.43 18.64 -1.47
N ARG A 115 -32.76 17.52 -1.20
CA ARG A 115 -31.97 16.78 -2.19
C ARG A 115 -32.73 15.59 -2.76
N ASN A 116 -32.77 15.49 -4.09
CA ASN A 116 -33.30 14.32 -4.77
C ASN A 116 -32.25 13.18 -4.80
N TYR A 117 -32.16 12.41 -3.72
CA TYR A 117 -31.22 11.29 -3.59
C TYR A 117 -31.43 10.21 -4.65
N ARG A 118 -32.68 9.96 -5.04
CA ARG A 118 -33.03 9.02 -6.11
C ARG A 118 -32.36 9.38 -7.44
N ARG A 119 -32.36 10.68 -7.80
CA ARG A 119 -31.67 11.17 -9.00
C ARG A 119 -30.15 10.95 -8.90
N VAL A 120 -29.56 11.11 -7.72
CA VAL A 120 -28.13 10.88 -7.50
C VAL A 120 -27.81 9.39 -7.66
N MET A 121 -28.61 8.49 -7.06
CA MET A 121 -28.44 7.04 -7.20
C MET A 121 -28.59 6.55 -8.64
N ASN A 122 -29.60 7.05 -9.36
CA ASN A 122 -29.84 6.67 -10.76
C ASN A 122 -28.72 7.10 -11.71
N ALA A 123 -27.87 8.06 -11.29
CA ALA A 123 -26.69 8.47 -12.05
C ALA A 123 -25.47 7.58 -11.80
N LEU A 124 -25.56 6.58 -10.91
CA LEU A 124 -24.43 5.74 -10.52
C LEU A 124 -24.33 4.49 -11.40
N PRO A 125 -23.11 4.07 -11.79
CA PRO A 125 -22.91 2.81 -12.52
C PRO A 125 -23.30 1.57 -11.70
N SER A 126 -23.15 1.63 -10.38
CA SER A 126 -23.58 0.62 -9.40
C SER A 126 -23.51 1.23 -7.99
N PHE A 127 -24.51 0.98 -7.14
CA PHE A 127 -24.52 1.44 -5.74
C PHE A 127 -23.54 0.67 -4.84
N THR A 128 -23.12 -0.53 -5.25
CA THR A 128 -22.15 -1.38 -4.53
C THR A 128 -20.69 -0.98 -4.80
N MET A 129 -20.42 -0.11 -5.77
CA MET A 129 -19.06 0.29 -6.16
C MET A 129 -18.61 1.64 -5.58
N GLY A 130 -19.39 2.23 -4.68
CA GLY A 130 -19.03 3.47 -4.00
C GLY A 130 -20.21 4.40 -3.74
N ASN A 131 -20.04 5.31 -2.78
CA ASN A 131 -21.03 6.32 -2.41
C ASN A 131 -20.99 7.58 -3.32
N SER A 132 -20.29 7.50 -4.46
CA SER A 132 -20.23 8.53 -5.52
C SER A 132 -20.02 9.95 -5.05
N THR A 133 -19.16 10.08 -4.04
CA THR A 133 -18.81 11.39 -3.50
C THR A 133 -20.05 12.15 -2.98
N CYS A 134 -21.06 11.40 -2.50
CA CYS A 134 -22.31 11.90 -1.95
C CYS A 134 -22.40 11.50 -0.47
N PRO A 135 -21.98 12.38 0.47
CA PRO A 135 -21.97 12.06 1.90
C PRO A 135 -23.30 11.52 2.46
N PRO A 136 -24.48 12.08 2.09
CA PRO A 136 -25.76 11.55 2.58
C PRO A 136 -26.04 10.11 2.17
N ILE A 137 -25.61 9.67 0.98
CA ILE A 137 -25.75 8.26 0.58
C ILE A 137 -24.86 7.36 1.46
N GLY A 138 -23.64 7.81 1.77
CA GLY A 138 -22.76 7.13 2.72
C GLY A 138 -23.38 7.01 4.12
N ALA A 139 -23.99 8.09 4.62
CA ALA A 139 -24.69 8.11 5.90
C ALA A 139 -25.90 7.16 5.89
N ILE A 140 -26.75 7.18 4.85
CA ILE A 140 -27.89 6.26 4.71
C ILE A 140 -27.41 4.81 4.72
N ASN A 141 -26.40 4.47 3.92
CA ASN A 141 -25.82 3.13 3.87
C ASN A 141 -25.35 2.67 5.25
N PHE A 142 -24.61 3.53 5.96
CA PHE A 142 -24.12 3.24 7.30
C PHE A 142 -25.25 3.02 8.31
N LEU A 143 -26.22 3.93 8.36
CA LEU A 143 -27.34 3.85 9.30
C LEU A 143 -28.25 2.66 9.00
N ALA A 144 -28.47 2.32 7.73
CA ALA A 144 -29.23 1.16 7.32
C ALA A 144 -28.53 -0.17 7.67
N SER A 145 -27.20 -0.16 7.71
CA SER A 145 -26.34 -1.30 8.09
C SER A 145 -25.92 -1.29 9.57
N TRP A 146 -26.48 -0.37 10.37
CA TRP A 146 -26.05 -0.09 11.74
C TRP A 146 -25.90 -1.32 12.64
N PRO A 147 -26.89 -2.25 12.74
CA PRO A 147 -26.76 -3.39 13.65
C PRO A 147 -25.55 -4.27 13.31
N SER A 148 -25.27 -4.49 12.02
CA SER A 148 -24.15 -5.32 11.57
C SER A 148 -22.81 -4.64 11.85
N ILE A 149 -22.71 -3.34 11.58
CA ILE A 149 -21.49 -2.55 11.84
C ILE A 149 -21.20 -2.51 13.33
N ARG A 150 -22.22 -2.26 14.15
CA ARG A 150 -22.12 -2.21 15.62
C ARG A 150 -21.63 -3.53 16.18
N GLU A 151 -22.17 -4.66 15.72
CA GLU A 151 -21.74 -5.98 16.17
C GLU A 151 -20.28 -6.28 15.80
N ASN A 152 -19.86 -5.93 14.58
CA ASN A 152 -18.47 -6.09 14.14
C ASN A 152 -17.51 -5.24 14.98
N LEU A 153 -17.84 -3.97 15.23
CA LEU A 153 -17.02 -3.08 16.05
C LEU A 153 -16.98 -3.53 17.51
N LYS A 154 -18.12 -3.98 18.07
CA LYS A 154 -18.17 -4.56 19.41
C LYS A 154 -17.21 -5.74 19.55
N GLY A 155 -17.23 -6.68 18.61
CA GLY A 155 -16.29 -7.82 18.61
C GLY A 155 -14.81 -7.39 18.55
N LYS A 156 -14.49 -6.33 17.78
CA LYS A 156 -13.12 -5.77 17.74
C LYS A 156 -12.73 -5.12 19.07
N MET A 157 -13.63 -4.41 19.73
CA MET A 157 -13.38 -3.78 21.05
C MET A 157 -13.28 -4.82 22.17
N GLU A 158 -14.07 -5.90 22.11
CA GLU A 158 -13.96 -7.02 23.03
C GLU A 158 -12.64 -7.77 22.86
N ASN A 159 -12.13 -7.88 21.63
CA ASN A 159 -10.79 -8.41 21.40
C ASN A 159 -9.72 -7.44 21.94
N TRP A 160 -9.87 -6.14 21.71
CA TRP A 160 -8.91 -5.10 22.10
C TRP A 160 -8.58 -5.10 23.60
N ARG A 161 -9.57 -5.37 24.46
CA ARG A 161 -9.38 -5.44 25.92
C ARG A 161 -8.74 -6.73 26.42
N ARG A 162 -8.51 -7.72 25.55
CA ARG A 162 -7.94 -9.00 25.99
C ARG A 162 -6.49 -8.81 26.39
N PRO A 163 -6.06 -9.32 27.57
CA PRO A 163 -4.65 -9.33 27.93
C PRO A 163 -3.89 -10.20 26.93
N VAL A 164 -2.65 -9.84 26.65
CA VAL A 164 -1.78 -10.64 25.79
C VAL A 164 -0.47 -10.89 26.51
N ASP A 165 -0.01 -12.13 26.42
CA ASP A 165 1.27 -12.57 26.92
C ASP A 165 2.27 -12.55 25.75
N ASN A 166 3.09 -11.50 25.68
CA ASN A 166 4.09 -11.33 24.63
C ASN A 166 5.33 -10.63 25.17
N SER A 167 6.43 -10.81 24.44
CA SER A 167 7.71 -10.14 24.68
C SER A 167 7.74 -8.65 24.26
N ILE A 168 6.69 -8.13 23.63
CA ILE A 168 6.59 -6.74 23.18
C ILE A 168 6.11 -5.87 24.33
N GLU A 169 6.83 -4.79 24.63
CA GLU A 169 6.40 -3.83 25.66
C GLU A 169 5.11 -3.11 25.24
N THR A 170 4.09 -3.15 26.09
CA THR A 170 2.79 -2.50 25.90
C THR A 170 2.43 -1.58 27.07
N THR A 171 1.56 -0.60 26.84
CA THR A 171 0.93 0.17 27.93
C THR A 171 -0.06 -0.69 28.71
N ASP A 172 -0.33 -0.38 29.98
CA ASP A 172 -1.32 -1.11 30.79
C ASP A 172 -2.73 -0.68 30.38
N PHE A 173 -3.53 -1.60 29.82
CA PHE A 173 -4.89 -1.29 29.34
C PHE A 173 -5.81 -0.73 30.45
N LEU A 174 -5.62 -1.16 31.71
CA LEU A 174 -6.47 -0.73 32.81
C LEU A 174 -6.05 0.63 33.39
N LYS A 175 -4.75 0.96 33.34
CA LYS A 175 -4.21 2.18 33.95
C LYS A 175 -3.99 3.32 32.96
N ASP A 176 -3.50 3.00 31.78
CA ASP A 176 -3.09 3.98 30.79
C ASP A 176 -4.26 4.40 29.89
N GLN A 177 -4.14 5.59 29.29
CA GLN A 177 -5.13 6.09 28.33
C GLN A 177 -5.09 5.29 27.03
N LYS A 178 -6.26 4.88 26.56
CA LYS A 178 -6.47 4.17 25.29
C LYS A 178 -6.82 5.16 24.19
N GLN A 179 -6.53 4.79 22.94
CA GLN A 179 -6.70 5.71 21.80
C GLN A 179 -7.46 5.07 20.66
N ILE A 180 -8.36 5.83 20.06
CA ILE A 180 -9.04 5.46 18.83
C ILE A 180 -8.76 6.54 17.78
N PHE A 181 -8.22 6.16 16.64
CA PHE A 181 -8.01 7.05 15.51
C PHE A 181 -9.06 6.76 14.45
N ILE A 182 -9.84 7.77 14.07
CA ILE A 182 -10.76 7.72 12.93
C ILE A 182 -10.16 8.54 11.80
N VAL A 183 -9.75 7.87 10.74
CA VAL A 183 -9.09 8.47 9.58
C VAL A 183 -10.05 8.47 8.40
N ALA A 184 -10.34 9.64 7.83
CA ALA A 184 -11.32 9.77 6.74
C ALA A 184 -11.01 10.94 5.82
N SER A 185 -11.67 11.02 4.66
CA SER A 185 -11.71 12.24 3.85
C SER A 185 -13.05 12.96 3.99
N LEU A 186 -13.03 14.28 4.16
CA LEU A 186 -14.26 15.09 4.30
C LEU A 186 -14.93 15.43 2.97
N TYR A 187 -14.33 15.04 1.85
CA TYR A 187 -14.87 15.28 0.51
C TYR A 187 -15.48 14.03 -0.12
N GLY A 188 -15.13 12.83 0.37
CA GLY A 188 -15.56 11.54 -0.19
C GLY A 188 -17.08 11.30 -0.08
N GLY A 189 -17.54 10.10 -0.39
CA GLY A 189 -18.92 9.69 -0.12
C GLY A 189 -19.03 8.89 1.19
N THR A 190 -18.11 7.96 1.41
CA THR A 190 -18.09 7.13 2.63
C THR A 190 -17.54 7.91 3.82
N GLY A 191 -16.26 8.32 3.80
CA GLY A 191 -15.60 8.93 4.96
C GLY A 191 -16.36 10.13 5.53
N SER A 192 -16.69 11.08 4.68
CA SER A 192 -17.49 12.28 4.97
C SER A 192 -18.89 11.95 5.52
N GLY A 193 -19.54 10.89 5.04
CA GLY A 193 -20.89 10.51 5.45
C GLY A 193 -20.94 9.71 6.76
N VAL A 194 -19.83 9.09 7.20
CA VAL A 194 -19.86 8.13 8.32
C VAL A 194 -19.05 8.55 9.55
N HIS A 195 -18.03 9.40 9.42
CA HIS A 195 -17.08 9.68 10.50
C HIS A 195 -17.72 10.11 11.83
N ILE A 196 -18.74 10.98 11.82
CA ILE A 196 -19.49 11.39 13.01
C ILE A 196 -20.29 10.22 13.61
N HIS A 197 -20.98 9.44 12.77
CA HIS A 197 -21.76 8.28 13.20
C HIS A 197 -20.89 7.17 13.80
N VAL A 198 -19.70 6.94 13.23
CA VAL A 198 -18.71 6.00 13.75
C VAL A 198 -18.24 6.45 15.13
N ALA A 199 -17.89 7.72 15.30
CA ALA A 199 -17.49 8.26 16.61
C ALA A 199 -18.60 8.10 17.66
N ALA A 200 -19.86 8.41 17.30
CA ALA A 200 -21.01 8.24 18.19
C ALA A 200 -21.23 6.77 18.58
N MET A 201 -21.17 5.86 17.61
CA MET A 201 -21.31 4.42 17.86
C MET A 201 -20.20 3.89 18.77
N LEU A 202 -18.96 4.36 18.60
CA LEU A 202 -17.85 3.97 19.46
C LEU A 202 -18.02 4.49 20.88
N ARG A 203 -18.54 5.71 21.07
CA ARG A 203 -18.86 6.22 22.42
C ARG A 203 -19.92 5.38 23.11
N ASP A 204 -20.97 5.02 22.40
CA ASP A 204 -22.01 4.10 22.88
C ASP A 204 -21.41 2.74 23.28
N LEU A 205 -20.57 2.15 22.43
CA LEU A 205 -19.90 0.87 22.71
C LEU A 205 -18.87 0.96 23.85
N LEU A 206 -18.14 2.07 23.98
CA LEU A 206 -17.21 2.29 25.09
C LEU A 206 -17.97 2.32 26.42
N SER A 207 -19.14 2.97 26.44
CA SER A 207 -20.03 2.98 27.61
C SER A 207 -20.61 1.59 27.90
N GLU A 208 -21.10 0.87 26.87
CA GLU A 208 -21.66 -0.48 27.04
C GLU A 208 -20.63 -1.48 27.56
N LEU A 209 -19.38 -1.40 27.07
CA LEU A 209 -18.29 -2.31 27.42
C LEU A 209 -17.50 -1.88 28.65
N GLU A 210 -17.88 -0.78 29.30
CA GLU A 210 -17.22 -0.20 30.48
C GLU A 210 -15.72 0.10 30.23
N ILE A 211 -15.38 0.58 29.03
CA ILE A 211 -14.00 0.93 28.66
C ILE A 211 -13.77 2.42 28.92
N GLU A 212 -13.23 2.73 30.09
CA GLU A 212 -12.93 4.10 30.52
C GLU A 212 -11.60 4.64 29.96
N ASN A 213 -11.36 5.94 30.15
CA ASN A 213 -10.10 6.63 29.78
C ASN A 213 -9.68 6.40 28.32
N THR A 214 -10.61 6.60 27.39
CA THR A 214 -10.38 6.44 25.95
C THR A 214 -10.55 7.75 25.20
N ALA A 215 -9.49 8.16 24.48
CA ALA A 215 -9.49 9.32 23.60
C ALA A 215 -9.82 8.92 22.15
N ILE A 216 -10.73 9.65 21.50
CA ILE A 216 -11.05 9.48 20.07
C ILE A 216 -10.48 10.67 19.30
N TYR A 217 -9.64 10.40 18.31
CA TYR A 217 -9.00 11.39 17.46
C TYR A 217 -9.50 11.29 16.01
N GLY A 218 -9.91 12.41 15.44
CA GLY A 218 -10.24 12.50 14.01
C GLY A 218 -9.03 12.97 13.21
N ILE A 219 -8.65 12.24 12.16
CA ILE A 219 -7.64 12.69 11.19
C ILE A 219 -8.30 12.75 9.82
N PHE A 220 -8.45 13.96 9.30
CA PHE A 220 -9.35 14.22 8.18
C PHE A 220 -8.64 14.90 7.00
N PHE A 221 -8.70 14.25 5.85
CA PHE A 221 -8.15 14.77 4.60
C PHE A 221 -9.08 15.81 3.96
N LEU A 222 -8.48 16.94 3.58
CA LEU A 222 -9.09 18.05 2.85
C LEU A 222 -9.01 17.85 1.32
N PRO A 223 -9.87 18.51 0.55
CA PRO A 223 -10.10 18.19 -0.86
C PRO A 223 -8.93 18.53 -1.79
N ASP A 224 -8.03 19.43 -1.40
CA ASP A 224 -6.94 19.83 -2.30
C ASP A 224 -5.88 18.72 -2.49
N ILE A 225 -5.91 17.67 -1.66
CA ILE A 225 -5.15 16.43 -1.84
C ILE A 225 -5.54 15.71 -3.15
N VAL A 226 -6.76 15.93 -3.66
CA VAL A 226 -7.21 15.38 -4.94
C VAL A 226 -6.77 16.29 -6.09
N GLN A 227 -5.60 16.01 -6.64
CA GLN A 227 -4.99 16.87 -7.66
C GLN A 227 -5.67 16.76 -9.04
N ASP A 228 -6.08 15.55 -9.42
CA ASP A 228 -6.56 15.18 -10.78
C ASP A 228 -8.03 15.51 -11.07
N ALA A 229 -8.74 16.14 -10.14
CA ALA A 229 -10.13 16.54 -10.36
C ALA A 229 -10.23 17.76 -11.29
N ASP A 230 -11.19 17.74 -12.23
CA ASP A 230 -11.52 18.92 -13.04
C ASP A 230 -12.14 20.04 -12.17
N ARG A 231 -12.38 21.22 -12.76
CA ARG A 231 -12.92 22.38 -12.02
C ARG A 231 -14.28 22.09 -11.36
N SER A 232 -15.13 21.31 -12.02
CA SER A 232 -16.46 20.94 -11.51
C SER A 232 -16.33 19.97 -10.33
N GLY A 233 -15.49 18.95 -10.48
CA GLY A 233 -15.12 17.99 -9.46
C GLY A 233 -14.54 18.69 -8.23
N LYS A 234 -13.54 19.56 -8.39
CA LYS A 234 -12.96 20.34 -7.28
C LYS A 234 -14.01 21.18 -6.54
N ARG A 235 -14.95 21.80 -7.25
CA ARG A 235 -16.06 22.54 -6.63
C ARG A 235 -16.96 21.63 -5.80
N MET A 236 -17.31 20.45 -6.32
CA MET A 236 -18.12 19.47 -5.60
C MET A 236 -17.40 18.93 -4.36
N LEU A 237 -16.12 18.55 -4.47
CA LEU A 237 -15.31 18.07 -3.36
C LEU A 237 -15.23 19.12 -2.24
N ARG A 238 -14.97 20.38 -2.59
CA ARG A 238 -14.95 21.50 -1.64
C ARG A 238 -16.31 21.78 -1.01
N ALA A 239 -17.40 21.66 -1.76
CA ALA A 239 -18.76 21.82 -1.22
C ALA A 239 -19.09 20.73 -0.18
N ASN A 240 -18.73 19.48 -0.46
CA ASN A 240 -18.86 18.38 0.50
C ASN A 240 -18.03 18.65 1.76
N THR A 241 -16.76 19.01 1.60
CA THR A 241 -15.90 19.32 2.75
C THR A 241 -16.44 20.48 3.57
N TYR A 242 -16.92 21.54 2.92
CA TYR A 242 -17.52 22.67 3.61
C TYR A 242 -18.74 22.24 4.45
N ALA A 243 -19.62 21.42 3.89
CA ALA A 243 -20.78 20.90 4.62
C ALA A 243 -20.35 20.02 5.82
N CYS A 244 -19.39 19.11 5.62
CA CYS A 244 -18.90 18.26 6.71
C CYS A 244 -18.18 19.07 7.80
N LEU A 245 -17.43 20.11 7.44
CA LEU A 245 -16.83 21.02 8.42
C LEU A 245 -17.90 21.78 9.20
N LYS A 246 -19.03 22.14 8.59
CA LYS A 246 -20.16 22.75 9.32
C LYS A 246 -20.82 21.78 10.31
N GLU A 247 -21.01 20.52 9.93
CA GLU A 247 -21.51 19.49 10.85
C GLU A 247 -20.52 19.25 11.99
N LEU A 248 -19.22 19.18 11.66
CA LEU A 248 -18.17 18.98 12.63
C LEU A 248 -18.05 20.16 13.60
N ASP A 249 -18.04 21.40 13.10
CA ASP A 249 -18.11 22.63 13.90
C ASP A 249 -19.30 22.56 14.86
N TYR A 250 -20.51 22.28 14.34
CA TYR A 250 -21.72 22.20 15.16
C TYR A 250 -21.55 21.27 16.37
N PHE A 251 -21.05 20.04 16.17
CA PHE A 251 -20.86 19.12 17.29
C PHE A 251 -19.68 19.47 18.19
N LEU A 252 -18.55 19.91 17.62
CA LEU A 252 -17.38 20.33 18.40
C LEU A 252 -17.64 21.61 19.21
N SER A 253 -18.59 22.44 18.79
CA SER A 253 -19.12 23.58 19.55
C SER A 253 -19.92 23.15 20.80
N GLY A 254 -20.03 21.86 21.10
CA GLY A 254 -20.69 21.33 22.30
C GLY A 254 -22.17 21.00 22.14
N ASN A 255 -22.67 20.95 20.90
CA ASN A 255 -24.04 20.50 20.65
C ASN A 255 -24.11 18.97 20.74
N PRO A 256 -25.15 18.39 21.37
CA PRO A 256 -25.24 16.95 21.55
C PRO A 256 -25.52 16.25 20.21
N TYR A 257 -24.92 15.07 20.04
CA TYR A 257 -25.32 14.13 19.02
C TYR A 257 -26.40 13.20 19.59
N ILE A 258 -27.53 13.05 18.90
CA ILE A 258 -28.65 12.23 19.34
C ILE A 258 -29.14 11.38 18.15
N LEU A 259 -29.21 10.07 18.34
CA LEU A 259 -29.76 9.13 17.38
C LEU A 259 -30.69 8.15 18.08
N LYS A 260 -31.96 8.16 17.69
CA LYS A 260 -32.96 7.21 18.21
C LYS A 260 -32.81 5.85 17.53
N THR A 261 -32.76 4.80 18.30
CA THR A 261 -32.74 3.41 17.84
C THR A 261 -33.94 2.66 18.42
N GLY A 262 -34.30 1.49 17.90
CA GLY A 262 -35.38 0.70 18.52
C GLY A 262 -35.01 0.06 19.85
N GLN A 263 -33.74 0.16 20.28
CA GLN A 263 -33.27 -0.34 21.59
C GLN A 263 -33.02 0.79 22.60
N GLY A 264 -33.12 2.05 22.20
CA GLY A 264 -32.87 3.20 23.05
C GLY A 264 -32.44 4.44 22.28
N GLU A 265 -31.57 5.24 22.88
CA GLU A 265 -31.03 6.44 22.28
C GLU A 265 -29.50 6.41 22.39
N VAL A 266 -28.82 6.59 21.26
CA VAL A 266 -27.38 6.86 21.25
C VAL A 266 -27.22 8.36 21.41
N LYS A 267 -26.63 8.77 22.53
CA LYS A 267 -26.43 10.17 22.87
C LYS A 267 -24.98 10.43 23.25
N VAL A 268 -24.38 11.42 22.60
CA VAL A 268 -23.06 11.96 22.98
C VAL A 268 -23.26 13.41 23.37
N GLY A 269 -22.91 13.74 24.61
CA GLY A 269 -23.17 15.06 25.19
C GLY A 269 -22.31 16.17 24.58
N ASN A 270 -21.14 15.84 24.03
CA ASN A 270 -20.11 16.79 23.61
C ASN A 270 -19.72 17.77 24.73
N SER A 271 -19.62 17.26 25.95
CA SER A 271 -19.29 18.02 27.15
C SER A 271 -18.53 17.16 28.16
N GLY A 272 -17.87 17.79 29.13
CA GLY A 272 -17.07 17.08 30.14
C GLY A 272 -15.93 16.27 29.51
N THR A 273 -15.99 14.94 29.61
CA THR A 273 -15.05 13.99 28.97
C THR A 273 -15.67 13.26 27.78
N ASP A 274 -16.97 13.45 27.51
CA ASP A 274 -17.75 12.75 26.50
C ASP A 274 -17.88 13.60 25.22
N PHE A 275 -16.83 13.56 24.39
CA PHE A 275 -16.80 14.23 23.08
C PHE A 275 -16.79 13.22 21.95
N LEU A 276 -17.47 13.49 20.83
CA LEU A 276 -17.32 12.68 19.61
C LEU A 276 -15.83 12.53 19.22
N PHE A 277 -15.11 13.66 19.22
CA PHE A 277 -13.68 13.71 19.00
C PHE A 277 -13.02 14.54 20.11
N ASN A 278 -12.05 13.98 20.81
CA ASN A 278 -11.22 14.72 21.75
C ASN A 278 -10.27 15.67 21.02
N LYS A 279 -9.89 15.33 19.79
CA LYS A 279 -9.10 16.22 18.92
C LYS A 279 -9.33 15.91 17.46
N VAL A 280 -9.30 16.93 16.62
CA VAL A 280 -9.41 16.80 15.17
C VAL A 280 -8.18 17.39 14.49
N PHE A 281 -7.62 16.63 13.55
CA PHE A 281 -6.55 17.02 12.66
C PHE A 281 -7.07 17.18 11.24
N LEU A 282 -6.78 18.32 10.61
CA LEU A 282 -7.06 18.56 9.21
C LEU A 282 -5.76 18.49 8.41
N ILE A 283 -5.76 17.67 7.36
CA ILE A 283 -4.59 17.42 6.51
C ILE A 283 -4.88 17.94 5.11
N ASN A 284 -4.02 18.81 4.60
CA ASN A 284 -4.10 19.34 3.25
C ASN A 284 -2.87 18.96 2.40
N ASP A 285 -2.91 19.31 1.11
CA ASP A 285 -1.85 18.98 0.15
C ASP A 285 -0.62 19.88 0.27
N ARG A 286 -0.66 20.98 1.03
CA ARG A 286 0.44 21.95 1.09
C ARG A 286 0.74 22.39 2.51
N ASN A 287 2.03 22.62 2.78
CA ASN A 287 2.48 23.33 3.97
C ASN A 287 2.50 24.86 3.75
N THR A 288 2.90 25.61 4.78
CA THR A 288 3.00 27.08 4.76
C THR A 288 4.02 27.62 3.76
N GLU A 289 5.02 26.81 3.38
CA GLU A 289 6.03 27.15 2.37
C GLU A 289 5.58 26.81 0.94
N GLY A 290 4.38 26.24 0.78
CA GLY A 290 3.83 25.84 -0.51
C GLY A 290 4.36 24.52 -1.06
N ILE A 291 5.17 23.79 -0.28
CA ILE A 291 5.62 22.43 -0.62
C ILE A 291 4.38 21.55 -0.68
N GLN A 292 4.19 20.92 -1.83
CA GLN A 292 3.00 20.15 -2.14
C GLN A 292 3.27 18.65 -1.96
N LEU A 293 2.45 18.00 -1.14
CA LEU A 293 2.32 16.56 -1.05
C LEU A 293 1.48 16.04 -2.21
N ASP A 294 1.93 14.94 -2.81
CA ASP A 294 1.15 14.21 -3.78
C ASP A 294 0.02 13.36 -3.13
N THR A 295 -0.78 12.71 -3.98
CA THR A 295 -1.95 11.94 -3.56
C THR A 295 -1.61 10.66 -2.77
N GLN A 296 -0.36 10.20 -2.83
CA GLN A 296 0.19 9.03 -2.13
C GLN A 296 0.95 9.43 -0.87
N GLU A 297 1.67 10.56 -0.92
CA GLU A 297 2.49 11.09 0.16
C GLU A 297 1.65 11.47 1.39
N ALA A 298 0.48 12.11 1.19
CA ALA A 298 -0.36 12.49 2.33
C ALA A 298 -0.87 11.28 3.15
N PRO A 299 -1.48 10.24 2.55
CA PRO A 299 -1.84 9.02 3.28
C PRO A 299 -0.63 8.27 3.86
N ALA A 300 0.53 8.28 3.19
CA ALA A 300 1.75 7.67 3.72
C ALA A 300 2.25 8.40 4.97
N MET A 301 2.29 9.73 4.95
CA MET A 301 2.65 10.57 6.10
C MET A 301 1.72 10.33 7.28
N VAL A 302 0.40 10.24 7.05
CA VAL A 302 -0.57 9.93 8.12
C VAL A 302 -0.34 8.52 8.66
N GLY A 303 -0.13 7.52 7.80
CA GLY A 303 0.18 6.15 8.21
C GLY A 303 1.45 6.06 9.07
N GLU A 304 2.46 6.84 8.74
CA GLU A 304 3.71 6.90 9.48
C GLU A 304 3.58 7.63 10.82
N LEU A 305 2.79 8.71 10.89
CA LEU A 305 2.47 9.35 12.17
C LEU A 305 1.73 8.35 13.08
N LEU A 306 0.74 7.64 12.55
CA LEU A 306 -0.02 6.64 13.30
C LEU A 306 0.91 5.56 13.84
N PHE A 307 1.82 5.04 13.01
CA PHE A 307 2.85 4.09 13.44
C PHE A 307 3.65 4.63 14.63
N HIS A 308 4.19 5.84 14.55
CA HIS A 308 4.93 6.43 15.66
C HIS A 308 4.08 6.65 16.91
N SER A 309 2.81 6.98 16.72
CA SER A 309 1.86 7.24 17.81
C SER A 309 1.52 5.94 18.56
N VAL A 310 1.34 4.83 17.85
CA VAL A 310 0.81 3.60 18.46
C VAL A 310 1.85 2.53 18.75
N ALA A 311 2.99 2.50 18.04
CA ALA A 311 3.94 1.39 18.09
C ALA A 311 5.32 1.77 18.64
N THR A 312 5.55 3.04 18.97
CA THR A 312 6.86 3.52 19.40
C THR A 312 6.78 4.32 20.70
N SER A 313 7.89 4.37 21.43
CA SER A 313 8.06 5.21 22.63
C SER A 313 7.86 6.70 22.34
N MET A 314 7.97 7.15 21.09
CA MET A 314 7.61 8.53 20.69
C MET A 314 6.13 8.82 20.89
N GLY A 315 5.25 7.83 20.83
CA GLY A 315 3.80 8.05 20.96
C GLY A 315 3.43 8.77 22.24
N ALA A 316 4.08 8.45 23.37
CA ALA A 316 3.81 9.14 24.63
C ALA A 316 4.21 10.62 24.56
N PHE A 317 5.34 10.93 23.90
CA PHE A 317 5.77 12.30 23.68
C PHE A 317 4.91 13.05 22.68
N ILE A 318 4.43 12.37 21.63
CA ILE A 318 3.48 12.92 20.66
C ILE A 318 2.21 13.29 21.41
N ASN A 319 1.62 12.38 22.18
CA ASN A 319 0.39 12.65 22.95
C ASN A 319 0.56 13.73 24.03
N GLN A 320 1.71 13.79 24.70
CA GLN A 320 2.01 14.87 25.65
C GLN A 320 2.22 16.23 24.98
N ARG A 321 2.78 16.27 23.77
CA ARG A 321 2.97 17.51 22.99
C ARG A 321 1.75 17.91 22.18
N ILE A 322 0.80 17.00 22.00
CA ILE A 322 -0.57 17.27 21.53
C ILE A 322 -1.36 18.03 22.63
N MET A 323 -0.71 18.89 23.43
CA MET A 323 -1.41 19.88 24.25
C MET A 323 -2.24 20.75 23.31
N ASP A 324 -3.55 20.78 23.54
CA ASP A 324 -4.47 21.62 22.79
C ASP A 324 -4.46 23.04 23.37
N GLU A 325 -3.27 23.60 23.59
CA GLU A 325 -3.09 24.95 24.11
C GLU A 325 -3.83 25.99 23.26
N PRO A 326 -3.88 25.88 21.91
CA PRO A 326 -4.72 26.74 21.08
C PRO A 326 -6.21 26.57 21.35
N ASN A 327 -6.74 25.34 21.46
CA ASN A 327 -8.15 25.13 21.79
C ASN A 327 -8.48 25.60 23.21
N THR A 328 -7.62 25.30 24.18
CA THR A 328 -7.74 25.79 25.56
C THR A 328 -7.77 27.32 25.60
N SER A 329 -6.92 27.97 24.80
CA SER A 329 -6.88 29.44 24.66
C SER A 329 -8.12 29.97 23.93
N CYS A 330 -8.57 29.31 22.86
CA CYS A 330 -9.79 29.67 22.15
C CYS A 330 -11.03 29.52 23.04
N GLN A 331 -11.10 28.51 23.90
CA GLN A 331 -12.22 28.34 24.84
C GLN A 331 -12.28 29.43 25.90
N GLN A 332 -11.17 30.10 26.24
CA GLN A 332 -11.21 31.26 27.14
C GLN A 332 -12.00 32.43 26.56
N TRP A 333 -12.18 32.47 25.23
CA TRP A 333 -12.90 33.53 24.52
C TRP A 333 -14.30 33.09 24.08
N ALA A 334 -14.71 31.87 24.45
CA ALA A 334 -16.07 31.41 24.20
C ALA A 334 -17.07 32.21 25.06
N PRO A 335 -18.24 32.59 24.53
CA PRO A 335 -19.24 33.34 25.29
C PRO A 335 -19.69 32.57 26.54
N GLU A 336 -19.71 33.24 27.69
CA GLU A 336 -20.08 32.65 29.00
C GLU A 336 -21.58 32.38 29.15
N GLU A 337 -22.44 33.02 28.33
CA GLU A 337 -23.90 32.92 28.47
C GLU A 337 -24.50 31.76 27.66
N GLU A 338 -25.15 30.83 28.36
CA GLU A 338 -26.12 29.89 27.80
C GLU A 338 -27.40 30.63 27.36
N ASN A 339 -27.34 31.43 26.30
CA ASN A 339 -28.57 31.87 25.66
C ASN A 339 -29.25 30.64 25.00
N GLU A 340 -30.52 30.39 25.35
CA GLU A 340 -31.36 29.21 25.00
C GLU A 340 -31.57 28.95 23.49
N SER A 341 -30.83 29.62 22.61
CA SER A 341 -30.84 29.38 21.17
C SER A 341 -29.65 28.53 20.75
N PHE A 342 -29.80 27.75 19.68
CA PHE A 342 -28.79 26.92 19.01
C PHE A 342 -27.56 27.73 18.53
N SER A 343 -26.82 28.31 19.46
CA SER A 343 -25.63 29.13 19.25
C SER A 343 -24.39 28.34 19.70
N ASP A 344 -23.26 28.59 19.04
CA ASP A 344 -22.00 27.88 19.31
C ASP A 344 -21.57 28.07 20.77
N LYS A 345 -21.64 26.99 21.57
CA LYS A 345 -21.30 27.02 23.01
C LYS A 345 -19.79 27.03 23.26
N ARG A 346 -18.99 26.76 22.22
CA ARG A 346 -17.54 26.64 22.24
C ARG A 346 -16.96 27.07 20.90
N ILE A 347 -15.76 27.64 20.93
CA ILE A 347 -15.03 27.98 19.70
C ILE A 347 -14.38 26.70 19.15
N THR A 348 -14.73 26.28 17.94
CA THR A 348 -14.11 25.10 17.31
C THR A 348 -12.65 25.36 16.97
N ALA A 349 -11.74 24.45 17.33
CA ALA A 349 -10.34 24.50 16.96
C ALA A 349 -9.91 23.20 16.25
N TYR A 350 -9.07 23.35 15.23
CA TYR A 350 -8.51 22.25 14.46
C TYR A 350 -7.00 22.23 14.58
N SER A 351 -6.42 21.03 14.65
CA SER A 351 -4.98 20.83 14.63
C SER A 351 -4.50 20.37 13.25
N THR A 352 -3.19 20.40 13.04
CA THR A 352 -2.53 19.79 11.88
C THR A 352 -1.15 19.29 12.28
N PHE A 353 -0.50 18.52 11.43
CA PHE A 353 0.86 18.03 11.65
C PHE A 353 1.61 17.85 10.33
N GLY A 354 2.93 17.85 10.44
CA GLY A 354 3.85 17.34 9.42
C GLY A 354 4.82 16.37 10.07
N LEU A 355 5.33 15.41 9.30
CA LEU A 355 6.27 14.41 9.79
C LEU A 355 7.50 14.36 8.87
N ALA A 356 8.67 14.27 9.48
CA ALA A 356 9.91 13.96 8.79
C ALA A 356 10.66 12.89 9.61
N THR A 357 10.88 11.73 9.00
CA THR A 357 11.52 10.60 9.66
C THR A 357 12.80 10.24 8.93
N THR A 358 13.83 9.87 9.70
CA THR A 358 15.08 9.31 9.15
C THR A 358 15.24 7.90 9.68
N ARG A 359 15.29 6.91 8.76
CA ARG A 359 15.49 5.50 9.10
C ARG A 359 16.94 5.10 8.89
N ILE A 360 17.58 4.56 9.94
CA ILE A 360 18.93 4.01 9.86
C ILE A 360 18.84 2.48 9.97
N PRO A 361 19.34 1.71 9.00
CA PRO A 361 19.23 0.25 9.01
C PRO A 361 20.29 -0.36 9.95
N TYR A 362 20.10 -0.18 11.26
CA TYR A 362 21.11 -0.52 12.27
C TYR A 362 21.52 -1.99 12.23
N ASP A 363 20.59 -2.95 12.15
CA ASP A 363 20.95 -4.37 12.13
C ASP A 363 21.74 -4.75 10.88
N LEU A 364 21.41 -4.16 9.74
CA LEU A 364 22.20 -4.34 8.52
C LEU A 364 23.62 -3.79 8.71
N LEU A 365 23.75 -2.58 9.25
CA LEU A 365 25.05 -1.98 9.55
C LEU A 365 25.84 -2.82 10.56
N ARG A 366 25.20 -3.25 11.65
CA ARG A 366 25.79 -4.07 12.71
C ARG A 366 26.21 -5.43 12.19
N ASN A 367 25.37 -6.11 11.43
CA ASN A 367 25.72 -7.41 10.85
C ASN A 367 26.91 -7.27 9.90
N ASN A 368 26.94 -6.25 9.05
CA ASN A 368 28.08 -5.96 8.19
C ASN A 368 29.36 -5.71 9.01
N LEU A 369 29.27 -4.93 10.11
CA LEU A 369 30.40 -4.65 11.00
C LEU A 369 30.89 -5.87 11.78
N ILE A 370 29.98 -6.73 12.25
CA ILE A 370 30.33 -7.99 12.94
C ILE A 370 31.02 -8.94 11.96
N VAL A 371 30.51 -9.04 10.73
CA VAL A 371 31.16 -9.83 9.68
C VAL A 371 32.56 -9.28 9.38
N ASP A 372 32.70 -7.95 9.24
CA ASP A 372 34.01 -7.30 9.06
C ASP A 372 34.98 -7.59 10.23
N PHE A 373 34.51 -7.49 11.47
CA PHE A 373 35.32 -7.75 12.66
C PHE A 373 35.67 -9.24 12.82
N ALA A 374 34.74 -10.15 12.54
CA ALA A 374 34.99 -11.59 12.56
C ALA A 374 36.01 -11.97 11.47
N MET A 375 35.97 -11.33 10.31
CA MET A 375 37.01 -11.47 9.29
C MET A 375 38.37 -10.94 9.77
N GLU A 376 38.40 -9.83 10.50
CA GLU A 376 39.63 -9.27 11.08
C GLU A 376 40.23 -10.21 12.12
N ILE A 377 39.44 -10.72 13.07
CA ILE A 377 39.88 -11.70 14.07
C ILE A 377 40.32 -13.03 13.43
N MET A 378 39.57 -13.54 12.44
CA MET A 378 39.97 -14.77 11.75
C MET A 378 41.30 -14.61 11.02
N ASN A 379 41.57 -13.43 10.46
CA ASN A 379 42.88 -13.13 9.89
C ASN A 379 43.97 -13.09 10.97
N ASP A 380 43.71 -12.48 12.13
CA ASP A 380 44.68 -12.39 13.22
C ASP A 380 44.94 -13.75 13.90
N ILE A 381 43.93 -14.64 14.02
CA ILE A 381 44.06 -15.98 14.62
C ILE A 381 44.67 -16.99 13.64
N LEU A 382 44.34 -16.92 12.35
CA LEU A 382 44.97 -17.77 11.32
C LEU A 382 46.41 -17.33 11.00
N LEU A 383 46.80 -16.15 11.49
CA LEU A 383 48.17 -15.66 11.54
C LEU A 383 48.72 -15.81 12.97
N LEU A 384 49.03 -17.04 13.39
CA LEU A 384 50.31 -17.44 14.03
C LEU A 384 50.21 -18.78 14.77
N PRO A 385 51.17 -19.68 14.51
CA PRO A 385 52.04 -20.20 15.58
C PRO A 385 53.46 -19.64 15.45
N ASP A 386 54.17 -19.57 16.58
CA ASP A 386 55.35 -18.74 16.88
C ASP A 386 56.64 -18.91 16.03
N ASP A 387 56.67 -19.76 14.98
CA ASP A 387 57.93 -20.23 14.36
C ASP A 387 58.17 -19.87 12.87
N HIS A 388 57.57 -18.81 12.33
CA HIS A 388 57.74 -18.43 10.91
C HIS A 388 58.37 -17.05 10.65
N SER A 389 59.10 -16.91 9.54
CA SER A 389 59.91 -15.73 9.18
C SER A 389 59.11 -14.56 8.57
N GLU A 390 59.62 -13.33 8.67
CA GLU A 390 58.98 -12.08 8.16
C GLU A 390 58.53 -12.15 6.68
N ASP A 391 59.23 -12.90 5.83
CA ASP A 391 58.89 -13.04 4.40
C ASP A 391 57.75 -14.03 4.15
N GLU A 392 57.52 -15.00 5.05
CA GLU A 392 56.35 -15.90 4.99
C GLU A 392 55.09 -15.17 5.48
N ILE A 393 55.22 -14.33 6.51
CA ILE A 393 54.14 -13.43 6.97
C ILE A 393 53.71 -12.47 5.86
N LYS A 394 54.66 -11.90 5.10
CA LYS A 394 54.38 -11.03 3.94
C LYS A 394 53.69 -11.75 2.76
N LYS A 395 53.83 -13.07 2.63
CA LYS A 395 53.14 -13.86 1.59
C LYS A 395 51.69 -14.21 1.98
N VAL A 396 51.38 -14.29 3.27
CA VAL A 396 50.05 -14.64 3.81
C VAL A 396 49.22 -13.39 4.15
N GLN A 397 49.86 -12.25 4.38
CA GLN A 397 49.21 -10.93 4.40
C GLN A 397 48.63 -10.58 3.01
N LEU A 398 47.49 -11.18 2.66
CA LEU A 398 46.62 -10.62 1.63
C LEU A 398 46.13 -9.29 2.16
N THR A 399 46.74 -8.22 1.65
CA THR A 399 46.61 -6.86 2.14
C THR A 399 45.13 -6.49 2.29
N LYS A 400 44.73 -5.93 3.45
CA LYS A 400 43.37 -5.43 3.78
C LYS A 400 42.68 -4.64 2.64
N LYS A 401 43.47 -4.01 1.76
CA LYS A 401 43.06 -3.30 0.54
C LYS A 401 42.63 -4.23 -0.62
N GLU A 402 43.30 -5.36 -0.82
CA GLU A 402 42.98 -6.34 -1.86
C GLU A 402 41.70 -7.11 -1.56
N LEU A 403 41.42 -7.39 -0.29
CA LEU A 403 40.14 -7.97 0.17
C LEU A 403 38.97 -6.98 0.03
N LYS A 404 39.16 -5.71 0.42
CA LYS A 404 38.19 -4.62 0.15
C LYS A 404 37.94 -4.40 -1.34
N ASP A 405 38.99 -4.41 -2.15
CA ASP A 405 38.88 -4.28 -3.61
C ASP A 405 38.18 -5.50 -4.24
N LYS A 406 38.38 -6.72 -3.73
CA LYS A 406 37.66 -7.92 -4.17
C LYS A 406 36.16 -7.85 -3.85
N PHE A 407 35.79 -7.29 -2.69
CA PHE A 407 34.39 -7.08 -2.29
C PHE A 407 33.69 -6.01 -3.14
N ILE A 408 34.31 -4.84 -3.33
CA ILE A 408 33.79 -3.76 -4.18
C ILE A 408 33.68 -4.22 -5.65
N LYS A 409 34.61 -5.06 -6.13
CA LYS A 409 34.54 -5.64 -7.48
C LYS A 409 33.42 -6.67 -7.65
N GLY A 410 32.98 -7.34 -6.59
CA GLY A 410 31.80 -8.23 -6.62
C GLY A 410 30.49 -7.45 -6.82
N ASP A 411 30.32 -6.34 -6.09
CA ASP A 411 29.16 -5.44 -6.22
C ASP A 411 29.17 -4.68 -7.58
N LYS A 412 30.36 -4.33 -8.07
CA LYS A 412 30.52 -3.77 -9.42
C LYS A 412 30.27 -4.79 -10.53
N ALA A 413 30.72 -6.04 -10.36
CA ALA A 413 30.40 -7.15 -11.27
C ALA A 413 28.88 -7.40 -11.33
N LEU A 414 28.16 -7.21 -10.22
CA LEU A 414 26.68 -7.26 -10.13
C LEU A 414 26.00 -6.24 -11.05
N ASN A 415 26.51 -5.01 -11.05
CA ASN A 415 26.06 -3.95 -11.96
C ASN A 415 26.44 -4.24 -13.42
N ASP A 416 27.58 -4.92 -13.65
CA ASP A 416 28.11 -5.26 -14.96
C ASP A 416 27.46 -6.51 -15.59
N ILE A 417 26.87 -7.43 -14.81
CA ILE A 417 26.17 -8.63 -15.33
C ILE A 417 24.82 -8.28 -15.98
N GLU A 418 24.31 -7.05 -15.79
CA GLU A 418 23.13 -6.53 -16.47
C GLU A 418 21.81 -7.30 -16.22
N LEU A 419 21.74 -8.17 -15.21
CA LEU A 419 20.58 -9.01 -14.88
C LEU A 419 19.51 -8.28 -14.06
N SER A 420 19.01 -7.15 -14.58
CA SER A 420 17.80 -6.52 -14.05
C SER A 420 16.60 -6.84 -14.94
N LYS A 421 15.41 -6.93 -14.34
CA LYS A 421 14.15 -7.06 -15.08
C LYS A 421 14.05 -6.02 -16.21
N GLN A 422 14.39 -4.78 -15.91
CA GLN A 422 14.36 -3.68 -16.88
C GLN A 422 15.29 -3.90 -18.08
N LYS A 423 16.52 -4.36 -17.86
CA LYS A 423 17.49 -4.62 -18.95
C LYS A 423 17.10 -5.83 -19.79
N LEU A 424 16.62 -6.91 -19.17
CA LEU A 424 16.08 -8.07 -19.90
C LEU A 424 14.86 -7.65 -20.74
N GLU A 425 13.94 -6.88 -20.17
CA GLU A 425 12.78 -6.37 -20.90
C GLU A 425 13.14 -5.40 -22.03
N MET A 426 14.27 -4.70 -21.92
CA MET A 426 14.79 -3.80 -22.95
C MET A 426 15.51 -4.57 -24.07
N ALA A 427 16.27 -5.62 -23.73
CA ALA A 427 16.94 -6.49 -24.70
C ALA A 427 15.93 -7.25 -25.57
N PHE A 428 14.85 -7.75 -24.96
CA PHE A 428 13.78 -8.49 -25.65
C PHE A 428 12.56 -7.61 -25.96
N LYS A 429 12.79 -6.31 -26.22
CA LYS A 429 11.71 -5.36 -26.49
C LYS A 429 10.97 -5.72 -27.78
N THR A 430 9.67 -6.00 -27.66
CA THR A 430 8.79 -6.24 -28.80
C THR A 430 8.41 -4.91 -29.47
N LYS A 431 8.33 -4.90 -30.80
CA LYS A 431 7.84 -3.73 -31.55
C LYS A 431 6.37 -3.51 -31.20
N ARG A 432 6.05 -2.34 -30.65
CA ARG A 432 4.66 -2.01 -30.26
C ARG A 432 3.88 -1.48 -31.46
N PRO A 433 2.62 -1.90 -31.67
CA PRO A 433 1.72 -1.26 -32.62
C PRO A 433 1.42 0.20 -32.25
N ASP A 434 1.20 1.05 -33.24
CA ASP A 434 1.02 2.50 -33.09
C ASP A 434 -0.31 2.81 -32.39
N PHE A 435 -1.30 1.94 -32.53
CA PHE A 435 -2.55 2.01 -31.77
C PHE A 435 -2.38 1.71 -30.27
N MET A 436 -1.17 1.34 -29.81
CA MET A 436 -0.83 1.11 -28.39
C MET A 436 -0.02 2.24 -27.75
N VAL A 437 0.26 3.34 -28.47
CA VAL A 437 1.21 4.39 -28.05
C VAL A 437 0.57 5.54 -27.22
N SER A 438 -0.76 5.53 -27.04
CA SER A 438 -1.44 6.55 -26.22
C SER A 438 -1.04 6.52 -24.74
N ARG A 439 -1.06 7.68 -24.07
CA ARG A 439 -0.79 7.84 -22.61
C ARG A 439 -1.70 6.95 -21.75
N ARG A 440 -2.93 6.69 -22.19
CA ARG A 440 -3.88 5.76 -21.57
C ARG A 440 -4.45 4.84 -22.65
N PRO A 441 -3.71 3.82 -23.09
CA PRO A 441 -4.02 3.10 -24.32
C PRO A 441 -5.38 2.38 -24.25
N TYR A 442 -5.79 1.93 -23.07
CA TYR A 442 -7.09 1.28 -22.87
C TYR A 442 -8.29 2.25 -22.74
N GLN A 443 -8.02 3.55 -22.57
CA GLN A 443 -9.04 4.59 -22.49
C GLN A 443 -9.23 5.30 -23.83
N GLU A 444 -8.20 5.32 -24.69
CA GLU A 444 -8.25 5.93 -26.03
C GLU A 444 -9.35 5.29 -26.88
N LYS A 445 -10.27 6.14 -27.35
CA LYS A 445 -11.36 5.72 -28.25
C LYS A 445 -10.85 5.55 -29.67
N VAL A 446 -11.57 4.79 -30.50
CA VAL A 446 -11.23 4.66 -31.93
C VAL A 446 -11.22 6.01 -32.64
N GLU A 447 -12.11 6.95 -32.28
CA GLU A 447 -12.11 8.28 -32.88
C GLU A 447 -10.78 9.01 -32.64
N GLU A 448 -10.29 8.99 -31.40
CA GLU A 448 -9.02 9.63 -31.01
C GLU A 448 -7.82 8.97 -31.70
N TYR A 449 -7.86 7.66 -31.91
CA TYR A 449 -6.87 6.94 -32.71
C TYR A 449 -6.91 7.35 -34.19
N MET A 450 -8.11 7.46 -34.77
CA MET A 450 -8.30 7.87 -36.16
C MET A 450 -7.76 9.28 -36.40
N ASP A 451 -8.06 10.23 -35.50
CA ASP A 451 -7.57 11.60 -35.56
C ASP A 451 -6.03 11.63 -35.48
N ARG A 452 -5.45 10.86 -34.56
CA ARG A 452 -4.00 10.76 -34.39
C ARG A 452 -3.28 10.17 -35.60
N CYS A 453 -3.90 9.21 -36.28
CA CYS A 453 -3.30 8.50 -37.40
C CYS A 453 -3.70 9.06 -38.78
N GLY A 454 -4.55 10.10 -38.82
CA GLY A 454 -4.99 10.75 -40.06
C GLY A 454 -5.94 9.91 -40.92
N VAL A 455 -6.74 9.04 -40.30
CA VAL A 455 -7.55 8.02 -40.99
C VAL A 455 -9.00 8.48 -41.16
N LYS A 456 -9.59 8.33 -42.35
CA LYS A 456 -10.86 9.01 -42.70
C LYS A 456 -12.12 8.23 -42.30
N ASN A 457 -12.02 6.91 -42.13
CA ASN A 457 -13.15 6.05 -41.79
C ASN A 457 -12.72 4.79 -41.00
N LEU A 458 -13.71 4.08 -40.43
CA LEU A 458 -13.48 2.89 -39.60
C LEU A 458 -12.85 1.72 -40.37
N ASP A 459 -13.15 1.58 -41.67
CA ASP A 459 -12.63 0.49 -42.50
C ASP A 459 -11.12 0.68 -42.73
N GLU A 460 -10.71 1.90 -43.04
CA GLU A 460 -9.30 2.30 -43.17
C GLU A 460 -8.55 2.21 -41.82
N ALA A 461 -9.20 2.58 -40.71
CA ALA A 461 -8.66 2.43 -39.36
C ALA A 461 -8.44 0.95 -38.99
N PHE A 462 -9.40 0.09 -39.31
CA PHE A 462 -9.33 -1.34 -39.09
C PHE A 462 -8.21 -2.00 -39.91
N GLU A 463 -8.11 -1.69 -41.19
CA GLU A 463 -7.06 -2.26 -42.05
C GLU A 463 -5.65 -1.85 -41.59
N ARG A 464 -5.48 -0.61 -41.11
CA ARG A 464 -4.22 -0.19 -40.48
C ARG A 464 -3.93 -0.97 -39.21
N ILE A 465 -4.90 -1.10 -38.30
CA ILE A 465 -4.76 -1.91 -37.07
C ILE A 465 -4.41 -3.36 -37.39
N ARG A 466 -5.11 -3.97 -38.35
CA ARG A 466 -4.90 -5.35 -38.78
C ARG A 466 -3.51 -5.55 -39.39
N SER A 467 -3.08 -4.66 -40.26
CA SER A 467 -1.74 -4.68 -40.88
C SER A 467 -0.65 -4.61 -39.80
N GLU A 468 -0.81 -3.70 -38.83
CA GLU A 468 0.13 -3.57 -37.73
C GLU A 468 0.13 -4.79 -36.79
N ILE A 469 -1.02 -5.39 -36.50
CA ILE A 469 -1.08 -6.64 -35.72
C ILE A 469 -0.39 -7.77 -36.48
N ASN A 470 -0.65 -7.92 -37.77
CA ASN A 470 -0.03 -8.99 -38.55
C ASN A 470 1.50 -8.84 -38.60
N THR A 471 1.99 -7.62 -38.80
CA THR A 471 3.42 -7.36 -38.94
C THR A 471 4.17 -7.31 -37.61
N LYS A 472 3.58 -6.76 -36.54
CA LYS A 472 4.25 -6.52 -35.26
C LYS A 472 3.88 -7.51 -34.15
N VAL A 473 2.87 -8.36 -34.33
CA VAL A 473 2.37 -9.31 -33.31
C VAL A 473 2.31 -10.74 -33.85
N MET A 474 1.72 -10.96 -35.02
CA MET A 474 1.51 -12.32 -35.57
C MET A 474 2.78 -12.90 -36.20
N ASN A 475 3.45 -12.15 -37.07
CA ASN A 475 4.59 -12.63 -37.89
C ASN A 475 5.96 -12.37 -37.25
N VAL A 476 6.05 -12.38 -35.93
CA VAL A 476 7.25 -11.96 -35.17
C VAL A 476 8.36 -13.04 -35.14
N GLY A 477 8.32 -14.08 -36.00
CA GLY A 477 9.24 -15.24 -35.92
C GLY A 477 9.94 -15.65 -37.22
N ALA A 478 11.25 -15.35 -37.28
CA ALA A 478 12.34 -16.08 -37.96
C ALA A 478 13.69 -15.33 -37.82
N SER A 479 13.66 -13.99 -37.81
CA SER A 479 14.88 -13.16 -37.79
C SER A 479 15.38 -12.78 -36.39
N SER A 480 14.57 -12.94 -35.32
CA SER A 480 14.99 -12.64 -33.94
C SER A 480 15.67 -13.79 -33.22
N ASP A 481 15.45 -15.04 -33.67
CA ASP A 481 16.02 -16.22 -32.99
C ASP A 481 17.56 -16.21 -33.05
N THR A 482 18.15 -15.58 -34.05
CA THR A 482 19.61 -15.42 -34.17
C THR A 482 20.15 -14.45 -33.13
N ASP A 483 19.49 -13.30 -32.93
CA ASP A 483 19.88 -12.29 -31.94
C ASP A 483 19.62 -12.76 -30.50
N ASP A 484 18.49 -13.45 -30.27
CA ASP A 484 18.12 -14.02 -28.98
C ASP A 484 19.15 -15.10 -28.56
N ASN A 485 19.57 -15.97 -29.50
CA ASN A 485 20.62 -16.96 -29.24
C ASN A 485 22.01 -16.35 -29.04
N VAL A 486 22.34 -15.25 -29.73
CA VAL A 486 23.59 -14.51 -29.50
C VAL A 486 23.60 -13.88 -28.11
N PHE A 487 22.46 -13.34 -27.67
CA PHE A 487 22.30 -12.79 -26.33
C PHE A 487 22.38 -13.87 -25.23
N ILE A 488 21.71 -15.02 -25.43
CA ILE A 488 21.80 -16.17 -24.51
C ILE A 488 23.26 -16.62 -24.36
N LYS A 489 23.98 -16.81 -25.47
CA LYS A 489 25.40 -17.19 -25.44
C LYS A 489 26.28 -16.14 -24.76
N LYS A 490 25.96 -14.85 -24.90
CA LYS A 490 26.65 -13.76 -24.21
C LYS A 490 26.42 -13.83 -22.70
N ILE A 491 25.18 -14.11 -22.26
CA ILE A 491 24.87 -14.30 -20.84
C ILE A 491 25.55 -15.56 -20.30
N GLU A 492 25.51 -16.69 -21.00
CA GLU A 492 26.22 -17.91 -20.61
C GLU A 492 27.72 -17.65 -20.41
N LYS A 493 28.36 -16.97 -21.36
CA LYS A 493 29.77 -16.59 -21.25
C LYS A 493 30.02 -15.67 -20.05
N ASN A 494 29.18 -14.66 -19.83
CA ASN A 494 29.31 -13.75 -18.69
C ASN A 494 29.12 -14.45 -17.34
N LEU A 495 28.18 -15.40 -17.26
CA LEU A 495 27.94 -16.21 -16.07
C LEU A 495 29.11 -17.15 -15.80
N GLU A 496 29.69 -17.76 -16.84
CA GLU A 496 30.86 -18.63 -16.68
C GLU A 496 32.10 -17.83 -16.26
N GLU A 497 32.33 -16.65 -16.85
CA GLU A 497 33.40 -15.74 -16.39
C GLU A 497 33.18 -15.23 -14.95
N LEU A 498 31.92 -15.05 -14.54
CA LEU A 498 31.57 -14.68 -13.17
C LEU A 498 31.84 -15.82 -12.21
N LYS A 499 31.48 -17.05 -12.57
CA LYS A 499 31.77 -18.28 -11.82
C LYS A 499 33.22 -18.31 -11.41
N ASP A 500 34.12 -18.15 -12.39
CA ASP A 500 35.56 -18.23 -12.18
C ASP A 500 36.06 -17.04 -11.35
N LYS A 501 35.50 -15.84 -11.56
CA LYS A 501 35.86 -14.66 -10.74
C LYS A 501 35.36 -14.76 -9.29
N VAL A 502 34.20 -15.35 -9.04
CA VAL A 502 33.63 -15.52 -7.69
C VAL A 502 34.33 -16.66 -6.95
N VAL A 503 34.62 -17.77 -7.63
CA VAL A 503 35.30 -18.94 -7.07
C VAL A 503 36.80 -18.67 -6.84
N ASP A 504 37.51 -18.03 -7.78
CA ASP A 504 38.96 -17.82 -7.66
C ASP A 504 39.33 -16.53 -6.90
N LYS A 505 38.41 -15.57 -6.73
CA LYS A 505 38.71 -14.24 -6.14
C LYS A 505 37.75 -13.74 -5.06
N GLY A 506 36.67 -14.44 -4.73
CA GLY A 506 35.64 -13.98 -3.79
C GLY A 506 35.86 -14.46 -2.34
N GLY A 507 35.78 -13.55 -1.37
CA GLY A 507 35.95 -13.82 0.06
C GLY A 507 34.90 -14.76 0.69
N THR A 508 34.97 -14.86 2.02
CA THR A 508 34.29 -15.85 2.89
C THR A 508 32.90 -16.29 2.45
N THR A 509 32.68 -17.62 2.49
CA THR A 509 31.50 -18.40 2.07
C THR A 509 30.14 -17.78 2.43
N LEU A 510 30.04 -17.05 3.55
CA LEU A 510 28.81 -16.40 4.03
C LEU A 510 28.31 -15.26 3.12
N CYS A 511 29.22 -14.48 2.53
CA CYS A 511 28.86 -13.40 1.60
C CYS A 511 28.39 -13.94 0.26
N GLN A 512 28.92 -15.09 -0.17
CA GLN A 512 28.48 -15.78 -1.38
C GLN A 512 27.07 -16.36 -1.19
N GLU A 513 26.76 -16.93 -0.02
CA GLU A 513 25.43 -17.47 0.31
C GLU A 513 24.35 -16.37 0.29
N VAL A 514 24.57 -15.25 1.00
CA VAL A 514 23.63 -14.10 1.01
C VAL A 514 23.49 -13.46 -0.38
N PHE A 515 24.58 -13.43 -1.17
CA PHE A 515 24.59 -12.92 -2.53
C PHE A 515 23.76 -13.80 -3.48
N PHE A 516 23.98 -15.12 -3.45
CA PHE A 516 23.25 -16.08 -4.28
C PHE A 516 21.78 -16.16 -3.87
N ASP A 517 21.45 -16.07 -2.59
CA ASP A 517 20.07 -16.11 -2.11
C ASP A 517 19.24 -14.90 -2.59
N LYS A 518 19.82 -13.69 -2.56
CA LYS A 518 19.15 -12.47 -3.05
C LYS A 518 18.92 -12.52 -4.56
N LEU A 519 19.91 -12.98 -5.32
CA LEU A 519 19.80 -13.07 -6.77
C LEU A 519 18.82 -14.19 -7.18
N HIS A 520 18.90 -15.36 -6.54
CA HIS A 520 17.98 -16.48 -6.72
C HIS A 520 16.54 -16.09 -6.38
N SER A 521 16.31 -15.37 -5.27
CA SER A 521 14.97 -14.86 -4.92
C SER A 521 14.41 -13.92 -5.99
N SER A 522 15.25 -13.04 -6.55
CA SER A 522 14.84 -12.09 -7.60
C SER A 522 14.52 -12.81 -8.92
N VAL A 523 15.34 -13.80 -9.30
CA VAL A 523 15.16 -14.61 -10.51
C VAL A 523 13.92 -15.49 -10.40
N ASN A 524 13.70 -16.16 -9.26
CA ASN A 524 12.51 -16.99 -9.05
C ASN A 524 11.23 -16.17 -9.12
N LYS A 525 11.20 -14.97 -8.53
CA LYS A 525 10.03 -14.09 -8.63
C LYS A 525 9.72 -13.68 -10.08
N MET A 526 10.75 -13.44 -10.90
CA MET A 526 10.56 -13.17 -12.33
C MET A 526 10.09 -14.42 -13.09
N LYS A 527 10.66 -15.58 -12.75
CA LYS A 527 10.30 -16.86 -13.35
C LYS A 527 8.83 -17.21 -13.08
N ASP A 528 8.37 -17.10 -11.83
CA ASP A 528 6.97 -17.32 -11.47
C ASP A 528 6.00 -16.41 -12.26
N GLU A 529 6.38 -15.14 -12.46
CA GLU A 529 5.59 -14.19 -13.25
C GLU A 529 5.52 -14.58 -14.74
N TYR A 530 6.65 -14.95 -15.34
CA TYR A 530 6.72 -15.32 -16.76
C TYR A 530 6.13 -16.71 -17.04
N ASP A 531 6.30 -17.67 -16.14
CA ASP A 531 5.72 -19.01 -16.24
C ASP A 531 4.19 -18.93 -16.16
N SER A 532 3.65 -18.12 -15.24
CA SER A 532 2.20 -17.84 -15.19
C SER A 532 1.66 -17.25 -16.51
N LEU A 533 2.44 -16.39 -17.18
CA LEU A 533 2.07 -15.85 -18.49
C LEU A 533 2.12 -16.91 -19.60
N LEU A 534 3.08 -17.84 -19.54
CA LEU A 534 3.19 -18.93 -20.50
C LEU A 534 2.07 -19.96 -20.33
N GLU A 535 1.72 -20.31 -19.09
CA GLU A 535 0.62 -21.19 -18.73
C GLU A 535 -0.74 -20.64 -19.19
N ALA A 536 -0.94 -19.32 -19.16
CA ALA A 536 -2.15 -18.66 -19.65
C ALA A 536 -2.39 -18.86 -21.17
N GLY A 537 -1.35 -19.27 -21.91
CA GLY A 537 -1.40 -19.66 -23.31
C GLY A 537 -1.38 -18.51 -24.31
N ASP A 538 -0.91 -18.79 -25.53
CA ASP A 538 -0.70 -17.78 -26.59
C ASP A 538 -2.00 -17.09 -27.05
N PRO A 539 -2.16 -15.77 -26.82
CA PRO A 539 -3.36 -15.04 -27.18
C PRO A 539 -3.53 -14.81 -28.70
N ARG A 540 -2.53 -15.09 -29.54
CA ARG A 540 -2.57 -14.84 -31.01
C ARG A 540 -3.77 -15.49 -31.70
N ARG A 541 -4.17 -16.71 -31.28
CA ARG A 541 -5.38 -17.38 -31.78
C ARG A 541 -6.68 -16.64 -31.40
N LYS A 542 -6.71 -15.94 -30.27
CA LYS A 542 -7.86 -15.11 -29.86
C LYS A 542 -7.88 -13.80 -30.66
N ILE A 543 -6.71 -13.21 -30.94
CA ILE A 543 -6.55 -12.03 -31.79
C ILE A 543 -7.06 -12.32 -33.20
N GLU A 544 -6.64 -13.43 -33.83
CA GLU A 544 -7.11 -13.81 -35.18
C GLU A 544 -8.63 -13.96 -35.26
N ARG A 545 -9.22 -14.65 -34.26
CA ARG A 545 -10.68 -14.81 -34.17
C ARG A 545 -11.37 -13.47 -34.04
N GLN A 546 -10.83 -12.56 -33.24
CA GLN A 546 -11.39 -11.23 -33.06
C GLN A 546 -11.25 -10.38 -34.34
N LEU A 547 -10.12 -10.41 -35.03
CA LEU A 547 -9.94 -9.72 -36.31
C LEU A 547 -10.92 -10.21 -37.36
N LYS A 548 -11.10 -11.54 -37.50
CA LYS A 548 -12.10 -12.13 -38.42
C LYS A 548 -13.53 -11.68 -38.07
N SER A 549 -13.86 -11.65 -36.78
CA SER A 549 -15.17 -11.17 -36.31
C SER A 549 -15.38 -9.68 -36.64
N ILE A 550 -14.35 -8.85 -36.46
CA ILE A 550 -14.42 -7.43 -36.79
C ILE A 550 -14.62 -7.20 -38.29
N GLN A 551 -13.83 -7.89 -39.11
CA GLN A 551 -13.91 -7.80 -40.56
C GLN A 551 -15.30 -8.17 -41.08
N SER A 552 -15.83 -9.32 -40.65
CA SER A 552 -17.16 -9.80 -41.07
C SER A 552 -18.28 -8.81 -40.71
N HIS A 553 -18.21 -8.20 -39.52
CA HIS A 553 -19.21 -7.22 -39.10
C HIS A 553 -19.12 -5.90 -39.89
N LEU A 554 -17.91 -5.45 -40.24
CA LEU A 554 -17.71 -4.25 -41.05
C LEU A 554 -18.22 -4.44 -42.48
N GLU A 555 -18.01 -5.62 -43.07
CA GLU A 555 -18.49 -5.98 -44.41
C GLU A 555 -20.03 -6.04 -44.48
N GLN A 556 -20.70 -6.58 -43.46
CA GLN A 556 -22.16 -6.68 -43.38
C GLN A 556 -22.88 -5.32 -43.16
N GLN A 557 -22.17 -4.28 -42.75
CA GLN A 557 -22.75 -2.97 -42.37
C GLN A 557 -22.47 -1.85 -43.39
N LYS A 558 -21.98 -2.17 -44.59
CA LYS A 558 -21.76 -1.17 -45.66
C LYS A 558 -23.10 -0.61 -46.17
N GLY A 559 -23.29 0.72 -46.08
CA GLY A 559 -24.35 1.44 -46.81
C GLY A 559 -25.50 2.10 -46.04
N GLY A 560 -25.55 2.08 -44.71
CA GLY A 560 -26.66 2.70 -43.94
C GLY A 560 -26.33 4.06 -43.30
N LEU A 561 -26.89 5.17 -43.80
CA LEU A 561 -26.69 6.53 -43.23
C LEU A 561 -27.14 6.67 -41.76
N PHE A 562 -28.10 5.87 -41.29
CA PHE A 562 -28.67 5.96 -39.94
C PHE A 562 -28.00 5.08 -38.86
N LYS A 563 -26.88 4.39 -39.16
CA LYS A 563 -26.22 3.46 -38.22
C LYS A 563 -24.83 3.89 -37.71
N ARG A 564 -24.35 5.08 -38.11
CA ARG A 564 -22.96 5.55 -37.85
C ARG A 564 -22.59 5.52 -36.36
N GLY A 565 -23.44 6.03 -35.47
CA GLY A 565 -23.16 6.06 -34.01
C GLY A 565 -23.21 4.69 -33.30
N LYS A 566 -23.98 3.72 -33.80
CA LYS A 566 -23.99 2.34 -33.25
C LYS A 566 -22.75 1.57 -33.72
N ARG A 567 -22.36 1.76 -34.99
CA ARG A 567 -21.16 1.17 -35.59
C ARG A 567 -19.89 1.63 -34.88
N PHE A 568 -19.77 2.92 -34.57
CA PHE A 568 -18.64 3.47 -33.79
C PHE A 568 -18.58 2.92 -32.36
N ARG A 569 -19.70 2.90 -31.62
CA ARG A 569 -19.73 2.35 -30.24
C ARG A 569 -19.33 0.88 -30.20
N TRP A 570 -19.84 0.08 -31.12
CA TRP A 570 -19.49 -1.33 -31.22
C TRP A 570 -18.00 -1.51 -31.54
N PHE A 571 -17.49 -0.79 -32.56
CA PHE A 571 -16.08 -0.87 -32.94
C PHE A 571 -15.17 -0.42 -31.80
N ASN A 572 -15.55 0.60 -31.04
CA ASN A 572 -14.78 1.07 -29.90
C ASN A 572 -14.65 0.01 -28.79
N SER A 573 -15.71 -0.77 -28.55
CA SER A 573 -15.65 -1.92 -27.63
C SER A 573 -14.69 -3.00 -28.15
N GLN A 574 -14.78 -3.33 -29.44
CA GLN A 574 -13.88 -4.29 -30.08
C GLN A 574 -12.42 -3.82 -30.07
N PHE A 575 -12.18 -2.53 -30.33
CA PHE A 575 -10.88 -1.90 -30.30
C PHE A 575 -10.24 -2.00 -28.92
N LYS A 576 -10.98 -1.73 -27.83
CA LYS A 576 -10.49 -1.93 -26.46
C LYS A 576 -10.14 -3.38 -26.15
N ASN A 577 -10.97 -4.32 -26.57
CA ASN A 577 -10.72 -5.74 -26.39
C ASN A 577 -9.48 -6.21 -27.18
N LEU A 578 -9.32 -5.72 -28.41
CA LEU A 578 -8.18 -6.02 -29.26
C LEU A 578 -6.89 -5.47 -28.65
N LYS A 579 -6.90 -4.25 -28.08
CA LYS A 579 -5.77 -3.69 -27.32
C LYS A 579 -5.38 -4.56 -26.13
N LYS A 580 -6.35 -5.11 -25.39
CA LYS A 580 -6.09 -6.03 -24.27
C LYS A 580 -5.42 -7.31 -24.77
N LEU A 581 -5.96 -7.95 -25.82
CA LEU A 581 -5.39 -9.18 -26.36
C LEU A 581 -3.99 -8.96 -26.95
N VAL A 582 -3.77 -7.86 -27.66
CA VAL A 582 -2.47 -7.48 -28.23
C VAL A 582 -1.43 -7.23 -27.14
N ASP A 583 -1.81 -6.56 -26.05
CA ASP A 583 -0.93 -6.38 -24.91
C ASP A 583 -0.60 -7.70 -24.20
N SER A 584 -1.61 -8.56 -24.00
CA SER A 584 -1.39 -9.92 -23.47
C SER A 584 -0.46 -10.75 -24.37
N SER A 585 -0.63 -10.66 -25.70
CA SER A 585 0.24 -11.37 -26.66
C SER A 585 1.67 -10.83 -26.64
N SER A 586 1.84 -9.51 -26.51
CA SER A 586 3.16 -8.90 -26.36
C SER A 586 3.86 -9.37 -25.08
N ARG A 587 3.13 -9.46 -23.96
CA ARG A 587 3.64 -10.00 -22.69
C ARG A 587 3.99 -11.48 -22.80
N TYR A 588 3.15 -12.29 -23.44
CA TYR A 588 3.40 -13.71 -23.70
C TYR A 588 4.66 -13.91 -24.56
N LEU A 589 4.78 -13.20 -25.68
CA LEU A 589 5.95 -13.30 -26.57
C LEU A 589 7.24 -12.89 -25.86
N LYS A 590 7.16 -11.88 -24.99
CA LYS A 590 8.30 -11.48 -24.16
C LYS A 590 8.67 -12.57 -23.15
N ALA A 591 7.69 -13.15 -22.46
CA ALA A 591 7.89 -14.27 -21.54
C ALA A 591 8.56 -15.47 -22.24
N ALA A 592 8.08 -15.83 -23.42
CA ALA A 592 8.60 -16.94 -24.21
C ALA A 592 10.07 -16.75 -24.64
N ARG A 593 10.52 -15.50 -24.81
CA ARG A 593 11.92 -15.17 -25.16
C ARG A 593 12.83 -15.07 -23.95
N ILE A 594 12.31 -14.61 -22.81
CA ILE A 594 13.08 -14.46 -21.57
C ILE A 594 13.21 -15.80 -20.83
N SER A 595 12.20 -16.68 -20.91
CA SER A 595 12.18 -17.97 -20.20
C SER A 595 13.43 -18.84 -20.43
N PRO A 596 13.94 -19.05 -21.67
CA PRO A 596 15.19 -19.78 -21.90
C PRO A 596 16.42 -19.16 -21.23
N VAL A 597 16.46 -17.83 -21.09
CA VAL A 597 17.54 -17.12 -20.37
C VAL A 597 17.47 -17.42 -18.87
N LEU A 598 16.26 -17.44 -18.30
CA LEU A 598 16.06 -17.75 -16.88
C LEU A 598 16.43 -19.21 -16.56
N GLU A 599 16.13 -20.16 -17.46
CA GLU A 599 16.54 -21.56 -17.30
C GLU A 599 18.08 -21.75 -17.31
N VAL A 600 18.80 -20.96 -18.12
CA VAL A 600 20.27 -20.95 -18.10
C VAL A 600 20.80 -20.46 -16.76
N ILE A 601 20.19 -19.39 -16.21
CA ILE A 601 20.56 -18.82 -14.92
C ILE A 601 20.26 -19.77 -13.76
N ASP A 602 19.13 -20.47 -13.80
CA ASP A 602 18.78 -21.45 -12.77
C ASP A 602 19.75 -22.63 -12.74
N ARG A 603 20.13 -23.15 -13.91
CA ARG A 603 21.15 -24.21 -14.01
C ARG A 603 22.50 -23.75 -13.44
N PHE A 604 22.85 -22.48 -13.65
CA PHE A 604 24.04 -21.88 -13.05
C PHE A 604 23.95 -21.84 -11.51
N PHE A 605 22.81 -21.46 -10.94
CA PHE A 605 22.62 -21.47 -9.49
C PHE A 605 22.72 -22.85 -8.86
N GLU A 606 22.12 -23.87 -9.48
CA GLU A 606 22.21 -25.24 -8.98
C GLU A 606 23.65 -25.77 -8.97
N LEU A 607 24.44 -25.45 -10.00
CA LEU A 607 25.87 -25.76 -10.03
C LEU A 607 26.66 -25.04 -8.92
N MET A 608 26.34 -23.78 -8.63
CA MET A 608 27.00 -23.01 -7.57
C MET A 608 26.61 -23.47 -6.16
N LYS A 609 25.34 -23.80 -5.91
CA LYS A 609 24.88 -24.38 -4.64
C LYS A 609 25.62 -25.67 -4.31
N GLY A 610 25.86 -26.52 -5.30
CA GLY A 610 26.64 -27.76 -5.15
C GLY A 610 28.06 -27.49 -4.64
N LYS A 611 28.77 -26.53 -5.24
CA LYS A 611 30.13 -26.14 -4.83
C LYS A 611 30.18 -25.50 -3.45
N ILE A 612 29.24 -24.59 -3.14
CA ILE A 612 29.14 -23.94 -1.82
C ILE A 612 28.91 -24.97 -0.71
N SER A 613 28.05 -25.98 -0.97
CA SER A 613 27.77 -27.06 -0.03
C SER A 613 29.01 -27.93 0.25
N GLU A 614 29.83 -28.22 -0.77
CA GLU A 614 31.06 -28.99 -0.62
C GLU A 614 32.12 -28.23 0.21
N GLU A 615 32.27 -26.93 -0.01
CA GLU A 615 33.17 -26.09 0.79
C GLU A 615 32.69 -25.90 2.22
N LYS A 616 31.38 -25.74 2.46
CA LYS A 616 30.78 -25.69 3.80
C LYS A 616 31.12 -26.93 4.61
N LYS A 617 31.09 -28.11 3.97
CA LYS A 617 31.50 -29.37 4.57
C LYS A 617 33.00 -29.38 4.96
N ARG A 618 33.88 -28.86 4.08
CA ARG A 618 35.32 -28.72 4.40
C ARG A 618 35.56 -27.74 5.54
N PHE A 619 34.85 -26.61 5.55
CA PHE A 619 34.97 -25.61 6.63
C PHE A 619 34.50 -26.17 7.98
N SER A 620 33.37 -26.87 8.02
CA SER A 620 32.90 -27.56 9.22
C SER A 620 33.93 -28.59 9.73
N GLN A 621 34.58 -29.35 8.84
CA GLN A 621 35.65 -30.28 9.21
C GLN A 621 36.87 -29.56 9.82
N ILE A 622 37.27 -28.42 9.27
CA ILE A 622 38.35 -27.58 9.83
C ILE A 622 37.95 -27.03 11.21
N THR A 623 36.71 -26.57 11.36
CA THR A 623 36.21 -26.03 12.64
C THR A 623 36.15 -27.11 13.73
N GLU A 624 35.73 -28.33 13.38
CA GLU A 624 35.71 -29.51 14.24
C GLU A 624 37.14 -29.89 14.68
N PHE A 625 38.09 -29.88 13.73
CA PHE A 625 39.51 -30.14 14.00
C PHE A 625 40.13 -29.11 14.94
N ILE A 626 39.84 -27.82 14.75
CA ILE A 626 40.30 -26.74 15.63
C ILE A 626 39.73 -26.95 17.04
N LYS A 627 38.42 -27.21 17.18
CA LYS A 627 37.78 -27.48 18.48
C LYS A 627 38.43 -28.65 19.22
N GLN A 628 38.75 -29.73 18.51
CA GLN A 628 39.45 -30.89 19.07
C GLN A 628 40.87 -30.57 19.52
N LYS A 629 41.58 -29.67 18.81
CA LYS A 629 42.95 -29.25 19.14
C LYS A 629 43.03 -28.17 20.22
N THR A 630 41.97 -27.39 20.45
CA THR A 630 41.89 -26.36 21.50
C THR A 630 41.35 -26.87 22.84
N GLN A 631 40.83 -28.10 22.91
CA GLN A 631 40.41 -28.75 24.17
C GLN A 631 41.46 -28.78 25.30
N PRO A 632 42.79 -28.83 25.07
CA PRO A 632 43.78 -28.80 26.15
C PRO A 632 43.91 -27.46 26.90
N TYR A 633 43.28 -26.38 26.40
CA TYR A 633 43.38 -25.04 26.98
C TYR A 633 42.10 -24.60 27.73
N GLN A 634 41.16 -25.51 27.96
CA GLN A 634 39.95 -25.27 28.77
C GLN A 634 39.98 -25.90 30.17
N SER A 635 41.14 -26.40 30.61
CA SER A 635 41.40 -26.84 32.00
C SER A 635 42.14 -25.77 32.80
#